data_AF-A0A7Z2Q2H9-F1
#
_entry.id   AF-A0A7Z2Q2H9-F1
#
_cell.length_a   1.000
_cell.length_b   1.000
_cell.length_c   1.000
_cell.angle_alpha   90.00
_cell.angle_beta   90.00
_cell.angle_gamma   90.00
#
_symmetry.space_group_name_H-M   'P 1'
#
loop_
_entity.id
_entity.type
_entity.pdbx_description
1 polymer ?
#
loop_
_entity_poly.entity_id
_entity_poly.type
_entity_poly.pdbx_seq_one_letter_code
_entity_poly.pdbx_strand_id
1 'polypeptide(L)'
;MGSGKSTVTVNIARRLEASGIPATGITEGVDPHPIRFDWDLPWSAMPPAELAKSCIAKWRAFVDSSLAADRIQAVDGQLFHGNLTSLLLLEANMELIAAYCREVVAVIKPLRPLLIYFHQDDVDSAIRAVSAQRGDKWVNYQTNWKLESPYAKRRGLAGLDGLIALYRQYRTFTDQLFADLDIPKISIENSRQQWALYDDIIDRALTNPNTT
;
A
#
# COMPACT_ATOMS: atom_id res chain seq x y z
N MET A 1 1.40 -3.70 -8.40
CA MET A 1 2.84 -3.34 -8.60
C MET A 1 2.95 -2.49 -9.86
N GLY A 2 3.91 -1.58 -9.98
CA GLY A 2 4.05 -0.76 -11.20
C GLY A 2 2.89 0.23 -11.48
N SER A 3 2.00 0.43 -10.52
CA SER A 3 0.76 1.21 -10.68
C SER A 3 0.94 2.73 -10.53
N GLY A 4 2.16 3.26 -10.68
CA GLY A 4 2.44 4.70 -10.62
C GLY A 4 2.36 5.37 -9.24
N LYS A 5 2.14 4.60 -8.14
CA LYS A 5 1.94 5.16 -6.79
C LYS A 5 3.03 6.17 -6.36
N SER A 6 4.31 5.80 -6.45
CA SER A 6 5.40 6.68 -6.03
C SER A 6 5.44 7.99 -6.82
N THR A 7 5.17 7.92 -8.13
CA THR A 7 5.07 9.11 -8.99
C THR A 7 3.89 9.98 -8.58
N VAL A 8 2.72 9.38 -8.36
CA VAL A 8 1.51 10.09 -7.91
C VAL A 8 1.73 10.73 -6.54
N THR A 9 2.34 10.03 -5.57
CA THR A 9 2.68 10.56 -4.25
C THR A 9 3.51 11.84 -4.34
N VAL A 10 4.57 11.83 -5.16
CA VAL A 10 5.40 13.02 -5.37
C VAL A 10 4.65 14.11 -6.12
N ASN A 11 3.82 13.76 -7.10
CA ASN A 11 3.05 14.72 -7.88
C ASN A 11 1.99 15.43 -7.06
N ILE A 12 1.24 14.73 -6.21
CA ILE A 12 0.27 15.31 -5.27
C ILE A 12 0.96 16.34 -4.38
N ALA A 13 2.07 15.96 -3.74
CA ALA A 13 2.81 16.88 -2.88
C ALA A 13 3.29 18.12 -3.64
N ARG A 14 3.83 17.94 -4.85
CA ARG A 14 4.25 19.06 -5.70
C ARG A 14 3.10 20.00 -6.07
N ARG A 15 1.94 19.46 -6.45
CA ARG A 15 0.76 20.27 -6.83
C ARG A 15 0.19 21.05 -5.66
N LEU A 16 0.16 20.45 -4.47
CA LEU A 16 -0.23 21.12 -3.23
C LEU A 16 0.73 22.27 -2.88
N GLU A 17 2.03 22.02 -2.89
CA GLU A 17 3.06 23.04 -2.64
C GLU A 17 2.97 24.19 -3.67
N ALA A 18 2.77 23.87 -4.95
CA ALA A 18 2.56 24.88 -6.00
C ALA A 18 1.28 25.72 -5.80
N SER A 19 0.32 25.21 -5.03
CA SER A 19 -0.93 25.90 -4.66
C SER A 19 -0.84 26.62 -3.30
N GLY A 20 0.34 26.68 -2.69
CA GLY A 20 0.56 27.33 -1.40
C GLY A 20 0.16 26.48 -0.19
N ILE A 21 -0.09 25.19 -0.37
CA ILE A 21 -0.42 24.25 0.72
C ILE A 21 0.83 23.41 1.03
N PRO A 22 1.42 23.52 2.23
CA PRO A 22 2.57 22.70 2.62
C PRO A 22 2.25 21.20 2.50
N ALA A 23 3.07 20.43 1.77
CA ALA A 23 2.87 19.02 1.54
C ALA A 23 4.18 18.20 1.34
N THR A 24 4.25 17.00 1.91
CA THR A 24 5.38 16.05 1.72
C THR A 24 4.89 14.80 1.02
N GLY A 25 5.64 14.34 0.01
CA GLY A 25 5.49 12.99 -0.54
C GLY A 25 6.45 12.01 0.13
N ILE A 26 5.92 10.96 0.74
CA ILE A 26 6.68 9.89 1.42
C ILE A 26 6.57 8.63 0.56
N THR A 27 7.63 8.32 -0.18
CA THR A 27 7.69 7.13 -1.05
C THR A 27 8.28 5.92 -0.31
N GLU A 28 8.09 4.72 -0.86
CA GLU A 28 8.60 3.46 -0.27
C GLU A 28 10.13 3.47 -0.03
N GLY A 29 10.88 4.28 -0.80
CA GLY A 29 12.34 4.38 -0.70
C GLY A 29 12.86 5.32 0.39
N VAL A 30 12.01 6.03 1.14
CA VAL A 30 12.44 6.91 2.24
C VAL A 30 13.06 6.06 3.36
N ASP A 31 14.21 6.50 3.90
CA ASP A 31 14.93 5.81 4.97
C ASP A 31 15.46 6.82 6.03
N PRO A 32 15.15 6.64 7.33
CA PRO A 32 14.22 5.66 7.87
C PRO A 32 12.78 5.93 7.40
N HIS A 33 12.07 4.87 7.01
CA HIS A 33 10.66 5.01 6.62
C HIS A 33 9.78 5.18 7.88
N PRO A 34 8.90 6.20 7.96
CA PRO A 34 8.18 6.51 9.19
C PRO A 34 7.19 5.43 9.65
N ILE A 35 6.64 4.66 8.70
CA ILE A 35 5.56 3.70 8.93
C ILE A 35 5.97 2.23 8.65
N ARG A 36 7.06 2.01 7.92
CA ARG A 36 7.41 0.66 7.47
C ARG A 36 8.00 -0.11 8.65
N PHE A 37 7.65 -1.38 8.76
CA PHE A 37 8.33 -2.28 9.67
C PHE A 37 9.69 -2.64 9.09
N ASP A 38 10.74 -2.44 9.88
CA ASP A 38 12.10 -2.75 9.49
C ASP A 38 12.36 -4.23 9.78
N TRP A 39 12.68 -4.98 8.73
CA TRP A 39 12.93 -6.42 8.84
C TRP A 39 14.39 -6.69 9.16
N ASP A 40 14.65 -7.12 10.38
CA ASP A 40 15.96 -7.59 10.86
C ASP A 40 15.94 -9.08 11.30
N LEU A 41 14.79 -9.75 11.13
CA LEU A 41 14.54 -11.13 11.54
C LEU A 41 13.98 -11.97 10.39
N PRO A 42 14.25 -13.30 10.36
CA PRO A 42 13.63 -14.19 9.38
C PRO A 42 12.12 -14.34 9.63
N TRP A 43 11.36 -14.67 8.58
CA TRP A 43 9.90 -14.89 8.65
C TRP A 43 9.48 -15.80 9.82
N SER A 44 10.20 -16.89 10.05
CA SER A 44 9.90 -17.88 11.09
C SER A 44 10.02 -17.34 12.53
N ALA A 45 10.70 -16.21 12.72
CA ALA A 45 10.92 -15.60 14.04
C ALA A 45 9.91 -14.49 14.37
N MET A 46 8.96 -14.20 13.48
CA MET A 46 8.01 -13.10 13.63
C MET A 46 6.55 -13.61 13.70
N PRO A 47 5.95 -13.74 14.89
CA PRO A 47 4.53 -14.05 15.01
C PRO A 47 3.66 -12.97 14.36
N PRO A 48 2.64 -13.32 13.56
CA PRO A 48 1.82 -12.32 12.86
C PRO A 48 1.16 -11.28 13.78
N ALA A 49 0.72 -11.69 14.98
CA ALA A 49 0.10 -10.78 15.95
C ALA A 49 1.10 -9.77 16.52
N GLU A 50 2.36 -10.17 16.74
CA GLU A 50 3.42 -9.28 17.19
C GLU A 50 3.83 -8.31 16.09
N LEU A 51 3.91 -8.77 14.84
CA LEU A 51 4.12 -7.90 13.68
C LEU A 51 3.02 -6.85 13.59
N ALA A 52 1.74 -7.26 13.66
CA ALA A 52 0.60 -6.35 13.59
C ALA A 52 0.70 -5.25 14.67
N LYS A 53 0.95 -5.64 15.92
CA LYS A 53 1.15 -4.72 17.05
C LYS A 53 2.29 -3.73 16.80
N SER A 54 3.43 -4.22 16.30
CA SER A 54 4.61 -3.39 16.03
C SER A 54 4.38 -2.42 14.88
N CYS A 55 3.70 -2.87 13.83
CA CYS A 55 3.31 -2.03 12.70
C CYS A 55 2.31 -0.94 13.12
N ILE A 56 1.34 -1.27 13.97
CA ILE A 56 0.40 -0.28 14.54
C ILE A 56 1.15 0.77 15.37
N ALA A 57 2.16 0.37 16.15
CA ALA A 57 2.97 1.31 16.92
C ALA A 57 3.71 2.32 16.00
N LYS A 58 4.25 1.88 14.87
CA LYS A 58 4.83 2.76 13.85
C LYS A 58 3.80 3.74 13.28
N TRP A 59 2.57 3.27 12.98
CA TRP A 59 1.48 4.15 12.54
C TRP A 59 1.10 5.20 13.59
N ARG A 60 1.04 4.83 14.87
CA ARG A 60 0.75 5.77 15.98
C ARG A 60 1.84 6.84 16.08
N ALA A 61 3.11 6.43 16.10
CA ALA A 61 4.24 7.37 16.12
C ALA A 61 4.24 8.32 14.92
N PHE A 62 3.90 7.81 13.72
CA PHE A 62 3.71 8.64 12.55
C PHE A 62 2.60 9.67 12.77
N VAL A 63 1.40 9.24 13.17
CA VAL A 63 0.26 10.15 13.42
C VAL A 63 0.60 11.23 14.45
N ASP A 64 1.27 10.88 15.55
CA ASP A 64 1.68 11.84 16.57
C ASP A 64 2.59 12.93 15.97
N SER A 65 3.56 12.53 15.13
CA SER A 65 4.45 13.48 14.45
C SER A 65 3.71 14.31 13.37
N SER A 66 2.75 13.70 12.69
CA SER A 66 1.95 14.31 11.63
C SER A 66 0.98 15.36 12.16
N LEU A 67 0.37 15.12 13.33
CA LEU A 67 -0.53 16.08 13.98
C LEU A 67 0.19 17.35 14.43
N ALA A 68 1.48 17.25 14.76
CA ALA A 68 2.31 18.41 15.09
C ALA A 68 2.82 19.16 13.85
N ALA A 69 2.71 18.57 12.67
CA ALA A 69 3.17 19.16 11.42
C ALA A 69 2.03 19.90 10.72
N ASP A 70 2.19 21.19 10.46
CA ASP A 70 1.23 21.97 9.65
C ASP A 70 1.46 21.71 8.15
N ARG A 71 1.26 20.46 7.71
CA ARG A 71 1.39 20.03 6.31
C ARG A 71 0.63 18.76 5.99
N ILE A 72 0.23 18.63 4.73
CA ILE A 72 -0.34 17.40 4.17
C ILE A 72 0.78 16.38 3.92
N GLN A 73 0.54 15.11 4.23
CA GLN A 73 1.49 14.03 3.94
C GLN A 73 0.84 13.01 3.01
N ALA A 74 1.35 12.91 1.79
CA ALA A 74 1.00 11.86 0.85
C ALA A 74 1.95 10.67 1.07
N VAL A 75 1.41 9.51 1.44
CA VAL A 75 2.20 8.30 1.73
C VAL A 75 1.95 7.23 0.69
N ASP A 76 3.02 6.68 0.11
CA ASP A 76 2.94 5.64 -0.92
C ASP A 76 2.61 4.26 -0.32
N GLY A 77 1.38 3.80 -0.54
CA GLY A 77 1.00 2.39 -0.59
C GLY A 77 1.02 1.61 0.73
N GLN A 78 1.54 2.14 1.83
CA GLN A 78 1.81 1.40 3.07
C GLN A 78 0.59 0.78 3.77
N LEU A 79 -0.64 1.25 3.48
CA LEU A 79 -1.85 0.67 4.10
C LEU A 79 -2.14 -0.75 3.57
N PHE A 80 -2.06 -0.93 2.25
CA PHE A 80 -2.33 -2.21 1.56
C PHE A 80 -1.08 -2.80 0.88
N HIS A 81 0.11 -2.31 1.22
CA HIS A 81 1.40 -2.89 0.85
C HIS A 81 2.32 -2.89 2.06
N GLY A 82 3.55 -3.38 1.91
CA GLY A 82 4.51 -3.45 3.02
C GLY A 82 3.98 -4.36 4.13
N ASN A 83 3.69 -3.77 5.30
CA ASN A 83 3.30 -4.47 6.52
C ASN A 83 2.09 -5.39 6.33
N LEU A 84 1.05 -4.95 5.61
CA LEU A 84 -0.14 -5.77 5.36
C LEU A 84 0.15 -6.95 4.41
N THR A 85 1.06 -6.76 3.43
CA THR A 85 1.56 -7.88 2.60
C THR A 85 2.31 -8.88 3.49
N SER A 86 3.17 -8.39 4.38
CA SER A 86 3.92 -9.26 5.29
C SER A 86 3.03 -10.08 6.21
N LEU A 87 1.94 -9.52 6.74
CA LEU A 87 0.97 -10.28 7.54
C LEU A 87 0.37 -11.46 6.74
N LEU A 88 -0.02 -11.23 5.48
CA LEU A 88 -0.49 -12.32 4.63
C LEU A 88 0.60 -13.38 4.40
N LEU A 89 1.82 -12.94 4.11
CA LEU A 89 2.94 -13.83 3.82
C LEU A 89 3.33 -14.70 5.03
N LEU A 90 3.10 -14.22 6.24
CA LEU A 90 3.23 -14.97 7.50
C LEU A 90 2.03 -15.88 7.82
N GLU A 91 1.07 -16.05 6.90
CA GLU A 91 -0.18 -16.78 7.13
C GLU A 91 -1.04 -16.25 8.27
N ALA A 92 -1.03 -14.92 8.51
CA ALA A 92 -2.04 -14.31 9.35
C ALA A 92 -3.44 -14.69 8.86
N ASN A 93 -4.33 -15.06 9.79
CA ASN A 93 -5.71 -15.32 9.44
C ASN A 93 -6.43 -14.02 9.04
N MET A 94 -7.56 -14.18 8.32
CA MET A 94 -8.30 -13.07 7.75
C MET A 94 -8.78 -12.06 8.81
N GLU A 95 -9.20 -12.57 9.96
CA GLU A 95 -9.70 -11.75 11.07
C GLU A 95 -8.60 -10.84 11.63
N LEU A 96 -7.38 -11.37 11.82
CA LEU A 96 -6.23 -10.60 12.29
C LEU A 96 -5.86 -9.49 11.31
N ILE A 97 -5.82 -9.78 10.00
CA ILE A 97 -5.45 -8.76 9.02
C ILE A 97 -6.55 -7.68 8.91
N ALA A 98 -7.83 -8.06 8.97
CA ALA A 98 -8.93 -7.12 9.00
C ALA A 98 -8.94 -6.26 10.27
N ALA A 99 -8.65 -6.85 11.43
CA ALA A 99 -8.50 -6.12 12.70
C ALA A 99 -7.33 -5.13 12.65
N TYR A 100 -6.16 -5.57 12.15
CA TYR A 100 -5.01 -4.70 11.90
C TYR A 100 -5.38 -3.51 11.02
N CYS A 101 -6.06 -3.75 9.90
CA CYS A 101 -6.45 -2.68 8.97
C CYS A 101 -7.42 -1.68 9.62
N ARG A 102 -8.44 -2.16 10.34
CA ARG A 102 -9.37 -1.30 11.10
C ARG A 102 -8.65 -0.47 12.16
N GLU A 103 -7.69 -1.06 12.88
CA GLU A 103 -6.95 -0.35 13.90
C GLU A 103 -6.03 0.72 13.31
N VAL A 104 -5.32 0.42 12.21
CA VAL A 104 -4.55 1.43 11.47
C VAL A 104 -5.44 2.58 11.03
N VAL A 105 -6.62 2.27 10.47
CA VAL A 105 -7.59 3.30 10.06
C VAL A 105 -8.06 4.15 11.24
N ALA A 106 -8.39 3.53 12.38
CA ALA A 106 -8.75 4.26 13.60
C ALA A 106 -7.63 5.18 14.08
N VAL A 107 -6.37 4.73 13.99
CA VAL A 107 -5.18 5.51 14.34
C VAL A 107 -5.00 6.72 13.44
N ILE A 108 -5.20 6.59 12.13
CA ILE A 108 -5.00 7.70 11.18
C ILE A 108 -6.21 8.65 11.06
N LYS A 109 -7.40 8.27 11.56
CA LYS A 109 -8.63 9.10 11.46
C LYS A 109 -8.45 10.56 11.89
N PRO A 110 -7.72 10.90 12.98
CA PRO A 110 -7.47 12.31 13.36
C PRO A 110 -6.75 13.13 12.29
N LEU A 111 -5.99 12.51 11.39
CA LEU A 111 -5.33 13.19 10.26
C LEU A 111 -6.30 13.55 9.12
N ARG A 112 -7.58 13.15 9.21
CA ARG A 112 -8.59 13.28 8.15
C ARG A 112 -8.11 12.67 6.82
N PRO A 113 -7.81 11.36 6.79
CA PRO A 113 -7.17 10.72 5.66
C PRO A 113 -8.10 10.63 4.44
N LEU A 114 -7.50 10.70 3.25
CA LEU A 114 -8.10 10.26 1.99
C LEU A 114 -7.32 9.06 1.48
N LEU A 115 -8.00 7.92 1.28
CA LEU A 115 -7.40 6.74 0.68
C LEU A 115 -7.58 6.73 -0.84
N ILE A 116 -6.47 6.72 -1.57
CA ILE A 116 -6.47 6.59 -3.05
C ILE A 116 -6.04 5.17 -3.39
N TYR A 117 -6.99 4.35 -3.85
CA TYR A 117 -6.75 2.95 -4.20
C TYR A 117 -6.60 2.78 -5.70
N PHE A 118 -5.36 2.61 -6.15
CA PHE A 118 -5.07 2.26 -7.54
C PHE A 118 -5.17 0.76 -7.75
N HIS A 119 -5.89 0.37 -8.80
CA HIS A 119 -5.99 -1.01 -9.19
C HIS A 119 -5.93 -1.22 -10.70
N GLN A 120 -5.65 -2.46 -11.09
CA GLN A 120 -5.79 -2.92 -12.47
C GLN A 120 -6.67 -4.17 -12.44
N ASP A 121 -7.68 -4.19 -13.29
CA ASP A 121 -8.68 -5.27 -13.26
C ASP A 121 -8.08 -6.61 -13.67
N ASP A 122 -7.24 -6.61 -14.71
CA ASP A 122 -6.47 -7.78 -15.11
C ASP A 122 -5.09 -7.79 -14.41
N VAL A 123 -5.05 -8.38 -13.21
CA VAL A 123 -3.83 -8.53 -12.40
C VAL A 123 -2.74 -9.31 -13.13
N ASP A 124 -3.11 -10.26 -13.98
CA ASP A 124 -2.14 -11.11 -14.70
C ASP A 124 -1.46 -10.30 -15.80
N SER A 125 -2.27 -9.68 -16.67
CA SER A 125 -1.76 -8.77 -17.70
C SER A 125 -0.93 -7.64 -17.11
N ALA A 126 -1.37 -7.05 -16.00
CA ALA A 126 -0.64 -6.02 -15.25
C ALA A 126 0.76 -6.49 -14.82
N ILE A 127 0.85 -7.67 -14.18
CA ILE A 127 2.11 -8.21 -13.67
C ILE A 127 3.02 -8.65 -14.81
N ARG A 128 2.49 -9.24 -15.88
CA ARG A 128 3.29 -9.58 -17.06
C ARG A 128 3.83 -8.34 -17.77
N ALA A 129 3.02 -7.30 -17.92
CA ALA A 129 3.44 -6.05 -18.53
C ALA A 129 4.59 -5.37 -17.75
N VAL A 130 4.46 -5.24 -16.42
CA VAL A 130 5.53 -4.65 -15.60
C VAL A 130 6.77 -5.54 -15.56
N SER A 131 6.60 -6.87 -15.58
CA SER A 131 7.72 -7.82 -15.68
C SER A 131 8.49 -7.63 -16.99
N ALA A 132 7.78 -7.52 -18.12
CA ALA A 132 8.39 -7.27 -19.43
C ALA A 132 9.11 -5.91 -19.48
N GLN A 133 8.56 -4.88 -18.84
CA GLN A 133 9.16 -3.54 -18.80
C GLN A 133 10.40 -3.48 -17.90
N ARG A 134 10.40 -4.17 -16.75
CA ARG A 134 11.46 -4.06 -15.72
C ARG A 134 12.51 -5.17 -15.78
N GLY A 135 12.24 -6.23 -16.53
CA GLY A 135 13.14 -7.35 -16.77
C GLY A 135 13.35 -8.28 -15.57
N ASP A 136 14.15 -9.32 -15.80
CA ASP A 136 14.29 -10.47 -14.89
C ASP A 136 14.85 -10.11 -13.52
N LYS A 137 15.72 -9.10 -13.42
CA LYS A 137 16.26 -8.65 -12.12
C LYS A 137 15.14 -8.22 -11.18
N TRP A 138 14.15 -7.49 -11.72
CA TRP A 138 13.01 -7.04 -10.92
C TRP A 138 12.07 -8.21 -10.58
N VAL A 139 11.82 -9.11 -11.53
CA VAL A 139 11.01 -10.31 -11.28
C VAL A 139 11.63 -11.16 -10.18
N ASN A 140 12.92 -11.48 -10.31
CA ASN A 140 13.68 -12.25 -9.33
C ASN A 140 13.66 -11.59 -7.96
N TYR A 141 13.84 -10.27 -7.89
CA TYR A 141 13.70 -9.55 -6.62
C TYR A 141 12.32 -9.80 -6.00
N GLN A 142 11.24 -9.66 -6.76
CA GLN A 142 9.89 -9.82 -6.23
C GLN A 142 9.54 -11.27 -5.86
N THR A 143 10.05 -12.26 -6.60
CA THR A 143 9.81 -13.67 -6.31
C THR A 143 10.65 -14.15 -5.12
N ASN A 144 11.93 -13.77 -5.04
CA ASN A 144 12.88 -14.33 -4.08
C ASN A 144 12.49 -14.08 -2.62
N TRP A 145 11.88 -12.94 -2.29
CA TRP A 145 11.50 -12.69 -0.90
C TRP A 145 10.06 -13.10 -0.59
N LYS A 146 9.13 -12.94 -1.55
CA LYS A 146 7.70 -13.26 -1.34
C LYS A 146 7.42 -14.75 -1.43
N LEU A 147 8.03 -15.44 -2.38
CA LEU A 147 7.76 -16.86 -2.61
C LEU A 147 8.50 -17.78 -1.63
N GLU A 148 9.48 -17.23 -0.90
CA GLU A 148 10.12 -17.91 0.23
C GLU A 148 9.31 -17.84 1.53
N SER A 149 8.21 -17.09 1.54
CA SER A 149 7.33 -16.96 2.71
C SER A 149 6.57 -18.25 3.03
N PRO A 150 6.13 -18.43 4.29
CA PRO A 150 5.25 -19.54 4.69
C PRO A 150 4.01 -19.68 3.78
N TYR A 151 3.34 -18.56 3.49
CA TYR A 151 2.13 -18.54 2.66
C TYR A 151 2.36 -19.14 1.27
N ALA A 152 3.44 -18.73 0.62
CA ALA A 152 3.76 -19.14 -0.74
C ALA A 152 4.25 -20.60 -0.79
N LYS A 153 5.14 -21.00 0.14
CA LYS A 153 5.65 -22.37 0.25
C LYS A 153 4.53 -23.38 0.45
N ARG A 154 3.60 -23.11 1.37
CA ARG A 154 2.45 -24.00 1.64
C ARG A 154 1.54 -24.18 0.42
N ARG A 155 1.48 -23.18 -0.46
CA ARG A 155 0.66 -23.18 -1.67
C ARG A 155 1.44 -23.59 -2.93
N GLY A 156 2.72 -23.95 -2.81
CA GLY A 156 3.56 -24.32 -3.96
C GLY A 156 3.73 -23.19 -4.97
N LEU A 157 3.65 -21.93 -4.55
CA LEU A 157 3.79 -20.78 -5.46
C LEU A 157 5.24 -20.62 -5.88
N ALA A 158 5.52 -20.70 -7.17
CA ALA A 158 6.86 -20.57 -7.74
C ALA A 158 6.88 -19.72 -9.01
N GLY A 159 8.00 -19.02 -9.24
CA GLY A 159 8.23 -18.20 -10.42
C GLY A 159 7.21 -17.07 -10.61
N LEU A 160 7.11 -16.58 -11.85
CA LEU A 160 6.19 -15.48 -12.19
C LEU A 160 4.72 -15.86 -12.00
N ASP A 161 4.33 -17.09 -12.35
CA ASP A 161 2.95 -17.54 -12.21
C ASP A 161 2.53 -17.67 -10.74
N GLY A 162 3.43 -18.12 -9.85
CA GLY A 162 3.22 -18.09 -8.41
C GLY A 162 3.06 -16.68 -7.85
N LEU A 163 3.83 -15.71 -8.38
CA LEU A 163 3.68 -14.31 -8.03
C LEU A 163 2.33 -13.73 -8.50
N ILE A 164 1.87 -14.09 -9.69
CA ILE A 164 0.56 -13.69 -10.23
C ILE A 164 -0.56 -14.28 -9.37
N ALA A 165 -0.48 -15.56 -9.03
CA ALA A 165 -1.46 -16.23 -8.16
C ALA A 165 -1.55 -15.56 -6.78
N LEU A 166 -0.40 -15.24 -6.16
CA LEU A 166 -0.33 -14.49 -4.91
C LEU A 166 -1.08 -13.15 -5.02
N TYR A 167 -0.81 -12.37 -6.07
CA TYR A 167 -1.41 -11.05 -6.22
C TYR A 167 -2.88 -11.05 -6.62
N ARG A 168 -3.38 -12.09 -7.31
CA ARG A 168 -4.83 -12.28 -7.53
C ARG A 168 -5.57 -12.49 -6.20
N GLN A 169 -5.01 -13.34 -5.33
CA GLN A 169 -5.54 -13.55 -3.98
C GLN A 169 -5.44 -12.27 -3.15
N TYR A 170 -4.30 -11.58 -3.23
CA TYR A 170 -4.09 -10.32 -2.54
C TYR A 170 -5.08 -9.24 -2.97
N ARG A 171 -5.36 -9.13 -4.28
CA ARG A 171 -6.33 -8.18 -4.83
C ARG A 171 -7.71 -8.40 -4.22
N THR A 172 -8.21 -9.63 -4.27
CA THR A 172 -9.51 -10.02 -3.69
C THR A 172 -9.61 -9.61 -2.23
N PHE A 173 -8.55 -9.85 -1.46
CA PHE A 173 -8.50 -9.48 -0.06
C PHE A 173 -8.51 -7.95 0.16
N THR A 174 -7.66 -7.22 -0.57
CA THR A 174 -7.59 -5.76 -0.46
C THR A 174 -8.85 -5.05 -0.95
N ASP A 175 -9.56 -5.60 -1.94
CA ASP A 175 -10.86 -5.09 -2.37
C ASP A 175 -11.91 -5.20 -1.27
N GLN A 176 -11.98 -6.35 -0.59
CA GLN A 176 -12.88 -6.53 0.55
C GLN A 176 -12.55 -5.57 1.69
N LEU A 177 -11.27 -5.47 2.07
CA LEU A 177 -10.84 -4.51 3.09
C LEU A 177 -11.22 -3.09 2.70
N PHE A 178 -10.90 -2.68 1.46
CA PHE A 178 -11.20 -1.35 0.94
C PHE A 178 -12.69 -1.04 1.05
N ALA A 179 -13.57 -1.97 0.66
CA ALA A 179 -15.01 -1.80 0.77
C ALA A 179 -15.46 -1.53 2.22
N ASP A 180 -14.87 -2.24 3.19
CA ASP A 180 -15.24 -2.18 4.61
C ASP A 180 -14.68 -0.95 5.36
N LEU A 181 -13.74 -0.19 4.76
CA LEU A 181 -13.13 0.96 5.43
C LEU A 181 -14.08 2.16 5.56
N ASP A 182 -14.20 2.70 6.76
CA ASP A 182 -14.98 3.90 7.08
C ASP A 182 -14.10 5.17 7.12
N ILE A 183 -13.54 5.53 5.96
CA ILE A 183 -12.80 6.77 5.70
C ILE A 183 -13.07 7.24 4.25
N PRO A 184 -12.90 8.54 3.95
CA PRO A 184 -12.93 9.03 2.58
C PRO A 184 -11.98 8.21 1.70
N LYS A 185 -12.50 7.69 0.59
CA LYS A 185 -11.75 6.79 -0.27
C LYS A 185 -12.21 6.90 -1.72
N ILE A 186 -11.25 6.84 -2.64
CA ILE A 186 -11.50 6.75 -4.08
C ILE A 186 -10.79 5.53 -4.65
N SER A 187 -11.41 4.90 -5.63
CA SER A 187 -10.84 3.79 -6.40
C SER A 187 -10.55 4.25 -7.82
N ILE A 188 -9.35 3.97 -8.33
CA ILE A 188 -8.93 4.35 -9.69
C ILE A 188 -8.41 3.10 -10.40
N GLU A 189 -9.18 2.61 -11.37
CA GLU A 189 -8.70 1.62 -12.34
C GLU A 189 -7.71 2.33 -13.27
N ASN A 190 -6.45 1.90 -13.27
CA ASN A 190 -5.38 2.60 -13.95
C ASN A 190 -4.71 1.83 -15.09
N SER A 191 -5.34 0.77 -15.61
CA SER A 191 -4.80 -0.02 -16.73
C SER A 191 -4.54 0.83 -17.97
N ARG A 192 -5.38 1.84 -18.23
CA ARG A 192 -5.28 2.73 -19.40
C ARG A 192 -4.22 3.83 -19.28
N GLN A 193 -3.57 3.96 -18.12
CA GLN A 193 -2.51 4.97 -17.88
C GLN A 193 -2.89 6.41 -18.26
N GLN A 194 -4.15 6.79 -18.08
CA GLN A 194 -4.66 8.14 -18.37
C GLN A 194 -4.33 9.11 -17.22
N TRP A 195 -3.05 9.37 -16.99
CA TRP A 195 -2.56 10.06 -15.79
C TRP A 195 -3.17 11.45 -15.57
N ALA A 196 -3.39 12.23 -16.64
CA ALA A 196 -4.05 13.54 -16.52
C ALA A 196 -5.49 13.41 -15.97
N LEU A 197 -6.25 12.42 -16.44
CA LEU A 197 -7.59 12.14 -15.92
C LEU A 197 -7.54 11.71 -14.44
N TYR A 198 -6.56 10.89 -14.08
CA TYR A 198 -6.42 10.42 -12.70
C TYR A 198 -6.01 11.55 -11.75
N ASP A 199 -5.13 12.45 -12.20
CA ASP A 199 -4.77 13.66 -11.47
C ASP A 199 -6.01 14.55 -11.23
N ASP A 200 -6.84 14.77 -12.25
CA ASP A 200 -8.09 15.55 -12.10
C ASP A 200 -9.09 14.90 -11.12
N ILE A 201 -9.16 13.57 -11.06
CA ILE A 201 -9.99 12.84 -10.09
C ILE A 201 -9.46 13.05 -8.67
N ILE A 202 -8.14 12.92 -8.49
CA ILE A 202 -7.48 13.08 -7.20
C ILE A 202 -7.64 14.51 -6.69
N ASP A 203 -7.41 15.52 -7.53
CA ASP A 203 -7.48 16.92 -7.13
C ASP A 203 -8.91 17.32 -6.73
N ARG A 204 -9.93 16.76 -7.39
CA ARG A 204 -11.35 16.89 -6.97
C ARG A 204 -11.63 16.23 -5.62
N ALA A 205 -11.08 15.05 -5.37
CA ALA A 205 -11.26 14.35 -4.09
C ALA A 205 -10.55 15.08 -2.93
N LEU A 206 -9.39 15.68 -3.19
CA LEU A 206 -8.65 16.47 -2.21
C LEU A 206 -9.36 17.78 -1.83
N THR A 207 -10.13 18.37 -2.77
CA THR A 207 -10.88 19.61 -2.53
C THR A 207 -12.26 19.37 -1.90
N ASN A 208 -12.89 18.22 -2.17
CA ASN A 208 -14.19 17.83 -1.60
C ASN A 208 -14.19 16.40 -1.04
N PRO A 209 -13.58 16.15 0.14
CA PRO A 209 -13.43 14.81 0.70
C PRO A 209 -14.75 14.14 1.14
N ASN A 210 -15.90 14.83 1.09
CA ASN A 210 -17.21 14.30 1.49
C ASN A 210 -18.08 13.79 0.31
N THR A 211 -17.51 13.62 -0.88
CA THR A 211 -18.26 13.29 -2.10
C THR A 211 -18.09 11.84 -2.55
N THR A 212 -18.36 10.88 -1.66
CA THR A 212 -18.69 9.48 -2.01
C THR A 212 -19.33 8.79 -0.83
#